data_AF-A0A971PD84-F1
#
_entry.id   AF-A0A971PD84-F1
#
_cell.length_a   1.000
_cell.length_b   1.000
_cell.length_c   1.000
_cell.angle_alpha   90.00
_cell.angle_beta   90.00
_cell.angle_gamma   90.00
#
_symmetry.space_group_name_H-M   'P 1'
#
loop_
_entity.id
_entity.type
_entity.pdbx_description
1 polymer ?
#
loop_
_entity_poly.entity_id
_entity_poly.type
_entity_poly.pdbx_seq_one_letter_code
_entity_poly.pdbx_strand_id
1 'polypeptide(L)' 'MSAHGIWLLTDDKELFMSYEGFPWFKNATIAQVSNVEEPQKGHFYWPDLDVDLTIDIIEHPEKYFRLHHI' A
#
# COMPACT_ATOMS: atom_id res chain seq x y z
N MET A 1 13.92 12.36 -10.59
CA MET A 1 12.54 11.85 -10.51
C MET A 1 12.26 11.55 -9.05
N SER A 2 11.24 12.16 -8.44
CA SER A 2 10.83 11.80 -7.08
C SER A 2 9.72 10.75 -7.22
N ALA A 3 9.92 9.55 -6.67
CA ALA A 3 8.83 8.60 -6.54
C ALA A 3 7.91 9.10 -5.42
N HIS A 4 6.61 9.25 -5.71
CA HIS A 4 5.61 9.76 -4.76
C HIS A 4 4.81 8.63 -4.08
N GLY A 5 5.25 7.39 -4.25
CA GLY A 5 4.55 6.20 -3.79
C GLY A 5 5.25 4.94 -4.28
N ILE A 6 4.58 3.81 -4.10
CA ILE A 6 5.00 2.49 -4.56
C ILE A 6 3.95 1.87 -5.48
N TRP A 7 4.37 0.94 -6.32
CA TRP A 7 3.48 0.15 -7.16
C TRP A 7 3.40 -1.27 -6.61
N LEU A 8 2.18 -1.79 -6.51
CA LEU A 8 1.91 -3.20 -6.22
C LEU A 8 1.41 -3.86 -7.50
N LEU A 9 2.17 -4.83 -8.01
CA LEU A 9 1.75 -5.67 -9.12
C LEU A 9 0.96 -6.85 -8.54
N THR A 10 -0.30 -6.98 -8.95
CA THR A 10 -1.16 -8.13 -8.65
C THR A 10 -1.38 -8.96 -9.91
N ASP A 11 -1.99 -10.14 -9.77
CA ASP A 11 -2.37 -10.97 -10.92
C ASP A 11 -3.30 -10.26 -11.92
N ASP A 12 -4.11 -9.30 -11.43
CA ASP A 12 -5.15 -8.66 -12.23
C ASP A 12 -4.72 -7.28 -12.74
N LYS A 13 -3.88 -6.53 -12.00
CA LYS A 13 -3.53 -5.13 -12.31
C LYS A 13 -2.32 -4.61 -11.52
N GLU A 14 -1.83 -3.45 -11.95
CA GLU A 14 -0.92 -2.62 -11.16
C GLU A 14 -1.71 -1.61 -10.33
N LEU A 15 -1.40 -1.51 -9.04
CA LEU A 15 -2.00 -0.58 -8.10
C LEU A 15 -0.96 0.42 -7.61
N PHE A 16 -1.26 1.71 -7.75
CA PHE A 16 -0.40 2.77 -7.23
C PHE A 16 -0.81 3.17 -5.81
N MET A 17 0.14 3.10 -4.88
CA MET A 17 -0.04 3.48 -3.47
C MET A 17 0.80 4.73 -3.20
N SER A 18 0.16 5.90 -3.20
CA SER A 18 0.82 7.18 -2.92
C SER A 18 1.27 7.27 -1.46
N TYR A 19 2.37 7.97 -1.18
CA TYR A 19 2.81 8.22 0.21
C TYR A 19 1.88 9.17 0.97
N GLU A 20 0.95 9.84 0.30
CA GLU A 20 -0.10 10.63 0.94
C GLU A 20 -1.20 9.72 1.51
N GLY A 21 -1.63 8.71 0.74
CA GLY A 21 -2.62 7.71 1.19
C GLY A 21 -2.03 6.64 2.10
N PHE A 22 -0.75 6.29 1.90
CA PHE A 22 -0.07 5.19 2.58
C PHE A 22 1.30 5.64 3.14
N PRO A 23 1.31 6.56 4.12
CA PRO A 23 2.54 7.22 4.60
C PRO A 23 3.55 6.29 5.26
N TRP A 24 3.13 5.14 5.78
CA TRP A 24 4.00 4.12 6.37
C TRP A 24 5.02 3.55 5.37
N PHE A 25 4.71 3.53 4.07
CA PHE A 25 5.66 3.08 3.05
C PHE A 25 6.76 4.10 2.73
N LYS A 26 6.61 5.37 3.11
CA LYS A 26 7.53 6.46 2.72
C LYS A 26 8.96 6.25 3.19
N ASN A 27 9.13 5.63 4.36
CA ASN A 27 10.44 5.36 4.97
C ASN A 27 10.75 3.86 5.07
N ALA A 28 9.90 3.00 4.49
CA ALA A 28 10.12 1.56 4.47
C ALA A 28 11.29 1.22 3.54
N THR A 29 12.10 0.25 3.94
CA THR A 29 13.17 -0.27 3.07
C THR A 29 12.58 -1.08 1.92
N ILE A 30 13.34 -1.23 0.83
CA ILE A 30 12.93 -2.10 -0.30
C ILE A 30 12.61 -3.52 0.20
N ALA A 31 13.42 -4.06 1.12
CA ALA A 31 13.19 -5.39 1.69
C ALA A 31 11.82 -5.50 2.39
N GLN A 32 11.46 -4.50 3.21
CA GLN A 32 10.17 -4.48 3.90
C GLN A 32 8.99 -4.34 2.94
N VAL A 33 9.12 -3.51 1.90
CA VAL A 33 8.05 -3.31 0.90
C VAL A 33 7.89 -4.52 -0.02
N SER A 34 9.00 -5.19 -0.36
CA SER A 34 8.99 -6.39 -1.19
C SER A 34 8.54 -7.64 -0.44
N ASN A 35 8.58 -7.65 0.90
CA ASN A 35 8.05 -8.71 1.74
C ASN A 35 6.53 -8.56 1.89
N VAL A 36 5.82 -8.69 0.77
CA VAL A 36 4.35 -8.70 0.72
C VAL A 36 3.84 -10.13 0.62
N GLU A 37 2.85 -10.45 1.43
CA GLU A 37 2.11 -11.71 1.38
C GLU A 37 0.70 -11.45 0.87
N GLU A 38 0.11 -12.40 0.14
CA GLU A 38 -1.30 -12.38 -0.26
C GLU A 38 -2.03 -13.61 0.32
N PRO A 39 -2.40 -13.62 1.61
CA PRO A 39 -3.01 -14.79 2.26
C PRO A 39 -4.35 -15.20 1.63
N GLN A 40 -5.05 -14.23 1.06
CA GLN A 40 -6.28 -14.41 0.30
C GLN A 40 -6.25 -13.47 -0.91
N LYS A 41 -6.80 -13.90 -2.05
CA LYS A 41 -6.83 -13.06 -3.26
C LYS A 41 -7.38 -11.66 -2.97
N GLY A 42 -6.59 -10.63 -3.24
CA GLY A 42 -6.88 -9.23 -3.02
C GLY A 42 -6.72 -8.73 -1.57
N HIS A 43 -6.13 -9.54 -0.69
CA HIS A 43 -5.76 -9.18 0.67
C HIS A 43 -4.24 -9.25 0.81
N PHE A 44 -3.61 -8.11 0.99
CA PHE A 44 -2.15 -7.97 1.08
C PHE A 44 -1.73 -7.68 2.51
N TYR A 45 -0.65 -8.34 2.94
CA TYR A 45 -0.08 -8.18 4.26
C TYR A 45 1.42 -7.95 4.15
N TRP A 46 1.92 -6.90 4.81
CA TRP A 46 3.35 -6.63 4.96
C TRP A 46 3.76 -6.90 6.42
N PRO A 47 4.25 -8.11 6.74
CA PRO A 47 4.59 -8.50 8.12
C PRO A 47 5.63 -7.59 8.78
N ASP A 48 6.62 -7.11 8.02
CA ASP A 48 7.67 -6.24 8.57
C ASP A 48 7.20 -4.81 8.89
N LEU A 49 6.03 -4.43 8.37
CA LEU A 49 5.42 -3.11 8.58
C LEU A 49 4.17 -3.17 9.46
N ASP A 50 3.66 -4.38 9.74
CA ASP A 50 2.38 -4.63 10.40
C ASP A 50 1.22 -3.88 9.69
N VAL A 51 1.17 -4.01 8.36
CA VAL A 51 0.20 -3.34 7.49
C VAL A 51 -0.61 -4.38 6.73
N ASP A 52 -1.94 -4.32 6.86
CA ASP A 52 -2.90 -5.07 6.06
C ASP A 52 -3.71 -4.15 5.15
N LEU A 53 -3.85 -4.51 3.87
CA LEU A 53 -4.62 -3.74 2.89
C LEU A 53 -5.42 -4.68 1.97
N THR A 54 -6.65 -4.30 1.66
CA THR A 54 -7.42 -4.94 0.60
C THR A 54 -7.33 -4.12 -0.69
N ILE A 55 -7.67 -4.73 -1.83
CA ILE A 55 -7.82 -4.00 -3.10
C ILE A 55 -8.76 -2.79 -2.93
N ASP A 56 -9.88 -2.93 -2.21
CA ASP A 56 -10.84 -1.84 -2.02
C ASP A 56 -10.23 -0.68 -1.21
N ILE A 57 -9.41 -0.95 -0.19
CA ILE A 57 -8.68 0.10 0.53
C ILE A 57 -7.66 0.78 -0.37
N ILE A 58 -6.96 0.02 -1.22
CA ILE A 58 -5.94 0.57 -2.12
C ILE A 58 -6.57 1.47 -3.19
N GLU A 59 -7.73 1.08 -3.75
CA GLU A 59 -8.43 1.86 -4.78
C GLU A 59 -9.23 3.02 -4.23
N HIS A 60 -9.69 2.92 -2.97
CA HIS A 60 -10.53 3.90 -2.30
C HIS A 60 -10.00 4.30 -0.91
N PRO A 61 -8.74 4.75 -0.80
CA PRO A 61 -8.13 5.07 0.49
C PRO A 61 -8.91 6.14 1.26
N GLU A 62 -9.60 7.05 0.57
CA GLU A 62 -10.43 8.10 1.16
C GLU A 62 -11.62 7.59 1.98
N LYS A 63 -12.08 6.35 1.74
CA LYS A 63 -13.17 5.74 2.53
C LYS A 63 -12.70 5.28 3.91
N TYR A 64 -11.41 4.98 4.05
CA TYR A 64 -10.83 4.32 5.22
C TYR A 64 -9.93 5.25 6.00
N PHE A 65 -9.10 6.00 5.29
CA PHE A 65 -8.23 7.01 5.87
C PHE A 65 -8.91 8.36 5.73
N ARG A 66 -9.26 8.96 6.86
CA ARG A 66 -9.56 10.39 6.88
C ARG A 66 -8.26 11.12 6.57
N LEU A 67 -8.02 11.40 5.29
CA LEU A 67 -6.98 12.34 4.84
C LEU A 67 -7.27 13.67 5.53
N HIS A 68 -6.57 13.94 6.63
CA HIS A 68 -6.78 15.17 7.37
C HIS A 68 -6.26 16.32 6.52
N HIS A 69 -7.17 17.16 6.05
CA HIS A 69 -6.87 18.53 5.68
C HIS A 69 -6.24 19.22 6.90
N ILE A 70 -4.92 19.40 6.88
CA ILE A 70 -4.19 20.34 7.73
C ILE A 70 -3.35 21.21 6.81
#